data_AF-A0A8S3HU29-F1
#
_entry.id   AF-A0A8S3HU29-F1
#
_cell.length_a   1.000
_cell.length_b   1.000
_cell.length_c   1.000
_cell.angle_alpha   90.00
_cell.angle_beta   90.00
_cell.angle_gamma   90.00
#
_symmetry.space_group_name_H-M   'P 1'
#
loop_
_entity.id
_entity.type
_entity.pdbx_description
1 polymer ?
#
loop_
_entity_poly.entity_id
_entity_poly.type
_entity_poly.pdbx_seq_one_letter_code
_entity_poly.pdbx_strand_id
1 'polypeptide(L)'
;DDPRLHDYNVPERVQAFIQASQKQAAGYATNHIISPMGADFHYENANEWFKNLDKLIKYVNLEQANGSNVNTFYSTPSCYLYALNKAGRTWTTKTDDFFPYADRPHGFWTGYFTSRPALKRYERHSNNILQITRQLNAFSNSQLRNSIFVLSEAMGVVQHHDAVSGTEKQEVAFDYAQRLSVGIDNAIRVINKAFDKLLPKDTQPAPGPQFLCQVTNISECLPVQDQTRVTT
;
A
#
# COMPACT_ATOMS: atom_id res chain seq x y z
N ASP A 1 10.29 -24.30 -27.84
CA ASP A 1 9.60 -25.61 -27.84
C ASP A 1 9.80 -26.36 -29.15
N ASP A 2 10.68 -25.88 -30.05
CA ASP A 2 11.13 -26.64 -31.21
C ASP A 2 12.18 -27.70 -30.78
N PRO A 3 11.91 -29.01 -30.93
CA PRO A 3 12.84 -30.07 -30.56
C PRO A 3 14.13 -30.10 -31.39
N ARG A 4 14.18 -29.35 -32.51
CA ARG A 4 15.36 -29.28 -33.39
C ARG A 4 16.43 -28.31 -32.86
N LEU A 5 16.12 -27.51 -31.85
CA LEU A 5 17.06 -26.57 -31.25
C LEU A 5 17.86 -27.27 -30.14
N HIS A 6 19.17 -27.01 -30.08
CA HIS A 6 20.08 -27.63 -29.10
C HIS A 6 19.64 -27.40 -27.64
N ASP A 7 19.02 -26.25 -27.35
CA ASP A 7 18.57 -25.86 -26.01
C ASP A 7 17.10 -26.24 -25.71
N TYR A 8 16.58 -27.27 -26.37
CA TYR A 8 15.23 -27.78 -26.09
C TYR A 8 15.15 -28.36 -24.67
N ASN A 9 14.32 -27.74 -23.82
CA ASN A 9 14.24 -28.08 -22.39
C ASN A 9 12.79 -28.26 -21.87
N VAL A 10 11.81 -28.45 -22.76
CA VAL A 10 10.40 -28.56 -22.36
C VAL A 10 10.16 -29.68 -21.34
N PRO A 11 10.64 -30.93 -21.54
CA PRO A 11 10.40 -32.02 -20.58
C PRO A 11 10.95 -31.71 -19.19
N GLU A 12 12.15 -31.14 -19.12
CA GLU A 12 12.81 -30.75 -17.86
C GLU A 12 11.98 -29.69 -17.12
N ARG A 13 11.56 -28.62 -17.82
CA ARG A 13 10.80 -27.51 -17.23
C ARG A 13 9.40 -27.94 -16.76
N VAL A 14 8.73 -28.80 -17.54
CA VAL A 14 7.43 -29.35 -17.18
C VAL A 14 7.53 -30.22 -15.93
N GLN A 15 8.50 -31.13 -15.88
CA GLN A 15 8.68 -32.02 -14.73
C GLN A 15 9.03 -31.23 -13.47
N ALA A 16 9.91 -30.22 -13.59
CA ALA A 16 10.25 -29.33 -12.48
C ALA A 16 9.01 -28.58 -11.94
N PHE A 17 8.14 -28.08 -12.83
CA PHE A 17 6.91 -27.40 -12.42
C PHE A 17 5.91 -28.33 -11.73
N ILE A 18 5.74 -29.55 -12.24
CA ILE A 18 4.86 -30.56 -11.63
C ILE A 18 5.35 -30.89 -10.22
N GLN A 19 6.65 -31.14 -10.05
CA GLN A 19 7.25 -31.42 -8.74
C GLN A 19 7.10 -30.25 -7.76
N ALA A 20 7.35 -29.02 -8.21
CA ALA A 20 7.14 -27.82 -7.39
C ALA A 20 5.67 -27.66 -6.99
N SER A 21 4.74 -27.88 -7.92
CA SER A 21 3.29 -27.81 -7.66
C SER A 21 2.83 -28.86 -6.64
N GLN A 22 3.32 -30.10 -6.76
CA GLN A 22 3.01 -31.17 -5.81
C GLN A 22 3.59 -30.88 -4.41
N LYS A 23 4.82 -30.37 -4.35
CA LYS A 23 5.44 -29.95 -3.09
C LYS A 23 4.66 -28.82 -2.43
N GLN A 24 4.22 -27.84 -3.20
CA GLN A 24 3.37 -26.77 -2.69
C GLN A 24 2.03 -27.32 -2.19
N ALA A 25 1.36 -28.18 -2.96
CA ALA A 25 0.06 -28.75 -2.62
C ALA A 25 0.04 -29.48 -1.26
N ALA A 26 1.17 -30.06 -0.82
CA ALA A 26 1.28 -30.69 0.49
C ALA A 26 1.01 -29.73 1.68
N GLY A 27 1.18 -28.42 1.48
CA GLY A 27 0.87 -27.38 2.47
C GLY A 27 -0.55 -26.82 2.39
N TYR A 28 -1.39 -27.29 1.46
CA TYR A 28 -2.72 -26.75 1.21
C TYR A 28 -3.82 -27.75 1.54
N ALA A 29 -5.00 -27.24 1.89
CA ALA A 29 -6.13 -28.04 2.35
C ALA A 29 -7.07 -28.53 1.23
N THR A 30 -6.82 -28.13 -0.02
CA THR A 30 -7.66 -28.47 -1.19
C THR A 30 -6.79 -28.89 -2.37
N ASN A 31 -7.42 -29.34 -3.46
CA ASN A 31 -6.78 -29.60 -4.74
C ASN A 31 -6.55 -28.33 -5.59
N HIS A 32 -6.71 -27.15 -4.99
CA HIS A 32 -6.43 -25.88 -5.63
C HIS A 32 -5.27 -25.20 -4.91
N ILE A 33 -4.19 -24.94 -5.65
CA ILE A 33 -3.07 -24.09 -5.21
C ILE A 33 -3.02 -22.81 -6.04
N ILE A 34 -2.38 -21.78 -5.49
CA ILE A 34 -2.10 -20.53 -6.21
C ILE A 34 -0.59 -20.42 -6.44
N SER A 35 -0.19 -20.15 -7.69
CA SER A 35 1.22 -19.91 -8.05
C SER A 35 1.37 -18.44 -8.46
N PRO A 36 1.87 -17.56 -7.57
CA PRO A 36 2.14 -16.17 -7.92
C PRO A 36 3.29 -16.09 -8.93
N MET A 37 2.96 -15.88 -10.20
CA MET A 37 3.95 -15.77 -11.27
C MET A 37 4.38 -14.31 -11.40
N GLY A 38 5.38 -13.90 -10.63
CA GLY A 38 5.88 -12.52 -10.62
C GLY A 38 6.80 -12.25 -9.42
N ALA A 39 7.42 -11.08 -9.42
CA ALA A 39 8.24 -10.55 -8.34
C ALA A 39 8.33 -9.01 -8.48
N ASP A 40 9.15 -8.37 -7.65
CA ASP A 40 9.38 -6.92 -7.67
C ASP A 40 9.68 -6.43 -9.09
N PHE A 41 8.87 -5.49 -9.57
CA PHE A 41 9.00 -4.83 -10.88
C PHE A 41 9.08 -5.80 -12.09
N HIS A 42 8.59 -7.03 -11.97
CA HIS A 42 8.40 -7.90 -13.12
C HIS A 42 7.30 -7.35 -14.06
N TYR A 43 7.21 -7.94 -15.25
CA TYR A 43 6.27 -7.58 -16.33
C TYR A 43 6.53 -6.24 -17.04
N GLU A 44 7.68 -5.59 -16.85
CA GLU A 44 8.12 -4.50 -17.74
C GLU A 44 8.11 -4.94 -19.22
N ASN A 45 8.57 -6.16 -19.50
CA ASN A 45 8.33 -6.87 -20.75
C ASN A 45 7.39 -8.06 -20.52
N ALA A 46 6.08 -7.77 -20.46
CA ALA A 46 5.05 -8.78 -20.20
C ALA A 46 5.03 -9.93 -21.23
N ASN A 47 5.40 -9.66 -22.49
CA ASN A 47 5.39 -10.66 -23.55
C ASN A 47 6.34 -11.85 -23.25
N GLU A 48 7.48 -11.59 -22.62
CA GLU A 48 8.41 -12.63 -22.21
C GLU A 48 7.79 -13.60 -21.19
N TRP A 49 7.04 -13.06 -20.22
CA TRP A 49 6.31 -13.84 -19.25
C TRP A 49 5.20 -14.65 -19.90
N PHE A 50 4.29 -14.00 -20.61
CA PHE A 50 3.12 -14.68 -21.19
C PHE A 50 3.50 -15.74 -22.22
N LYS A 51 4.52 -15.51 -23.06
CA LYS A 51 4.99 -16.51 -24.02
C LYS A 51 5.49 -17.79 -23.35
N ASN A 52 6.12 -17.68 -22.18
CA ASN A 52 6.61 -18.84 -21.43
C ASN A 52 5.50 -19.49 -20.60
N LEU A 53 4.60 -18.70 -20.01
CA LEU A 53 3.43 -19.21 -19.28
C LEU A 53 2.48 -19.99 -20.20
N ASP A 54 2.23 -19.52 -21.43
CA ASP A 54 1.40 -20.22 -22.41
C ASP A 54 1.98 -21.61 -22.74
N LYS A 55 3.30 -21.68 -22.96
CA LYS A 55 4.00 -22.95 -23.19
C LYS A 55 3.93 -23.84 -21.97
N LEU A 56 4.19 -23.30 -20.78
CA LEU A 56 4.16 -24.06 -19.54
C LEU A 56 2.77 -24.66 -19.30
N ILE A 57 1.72 -23.86 -19.40
CA ILE A 57 0.32 -24.30 -19.29
C ILE A 57 0.02 -25.41 -20.29
N LYS A 58 0.35 -25.19 -21.58
CA LYS A 58 0.13 -26.17 -22.64
C LYS A 58 0.81 -27.50 -22.33
N TYR A 59 2.11 -27.48 -22.07
CA TYR A 59 2.89 -28.71 -21.94
C TYR A 59 2.66 -29.43 -20.61
N VAL A 60 2.42 -28.72 -19.50
CA VAL A 60 2.03 -29.34 -18.23
C VAL A 60 0.67 -30.05 -18.34
N ASN A 61 -0.31 -29.43 -19.01
CA ASN A 61 -1.62 -30.05 -19.18
C ASN A 61 -1.58 -31.25 -20.14
N LEU A 62 -0.69 -31.27 -21.14
CA LEU A 62 -0.49 -32.44 -22.00
C LEU A 62 0.01 -33.67 -21.24
N GLU A 63 0.79 -33.49 -20.16
CA GLU A 63 1.24 -34.61 -19.32
C GLU A 63 0.10 -35.32 -18.57
N GLN A 64 -1.13 -34.78 -18.58
CA GLN A 64 -2.30 -35.51 -18.08
C GLN A 64 -2.54 -36.80 -18.86
N ALA A 65 -2.22 -36.82 -20.17
CA ALA A 65 -2.25 -38.03 -20.98
C ALA A 65 -1.23 -39.09 -20.52
N ASN A 66 -0.17 -38.66 -19.82
CA ASN A 66 0.88 -39.50 -19.26
C ASN A 66 0.67 -39.77 -17.75
N GLY A 67 -0.53 -39.49 -17.22
CA GLY A 67 -0.90 -39.78 -15.83
C GLY A 67 -0.64 -38.66 -14.82
N SER A 68 -0.21 -37.47 -15.26
CA SER A 68 -0.15 -36.31 -14.36
C SER A 68 -1.54 -35.90 -13.87
N ASN A 69 -1.66 -35.59 -12.58
CA ASN A 69 -2.89 -35.06 -11.97
C ASN A 69 -2.90 -33.53 -11.85
N VAL A 70 -1.93 -32.85 -12.46
CA VAL A 70 -1.80 -31.39 -12.42
C VAL A 70 -2.57 -30.77 -13.58
N ASN A 71 -3.39 -29.75 -13.28
CA ASN A 71 -4.04 -28.91 -14.27
C ASN A 71 -3.67 -27.45 -14.02
N THR A 72 -3.12 -26.78 -15.02
CA THR A 72 -2.59 -25.42 -14.92
C THR A 72 -3.36 -24.49 -15.85
N PHE A 73 -3.67 -23.29 -15.40
CA PHE A 73 -4.39 -22.28 -16.17
C PHE A 73 -4.16 -20.88 -15.58
N TYR A 74 -4.37 -19.83 -16.38
CA TYR A 74 -4.36 -18.46 -15.87
C TYR A 74 -5.52 -18.24 -14.89
N SER A 75 -5.24 -17.55 -13.79
CA SER A 75 -6.21 -17.28 -12.76
C SER A 75 -5.92 -15.95 -12.07
N THR A 76 -6.77 -15.58 -11.12
CA THR A 76 -6.62 -14.42 -10.26
C THR A 76 -6.80 -14.87 -8.80
N PRO A 77 -6.36 -14.06 -7.81
CA PRO A 77 -6.64 -14.34 -6.41
C PRO A 77 -8.14 -14.50 -6.11
N SER A 78 -9.01 -13.75 -6.78
CA SER A 78 -10.46 -13.88 -6.63
C SER A 78 -11.01 -15.20 -7.17
N CYS A 79 -10.57 -15.64 -8.36
CA CYS A 79 -10.95 -16.94 -8.92
C CYS A 79 -10.45 -18.11 -8.04
N TYR A 80 -9.24 -17.97 -7.48
CA TYR A 80 -8.70 -18.94 -6.53
C TYR A 80 -9.56 -19.06 -5.26
N LEU A 81 -9.88 -17.93 -4.62
CA LEU A 81 -10.73 -17.92 -3.43
C LEU A 81 -12.15 -18.43 -3.71
N TYR A 82 -12.70 -18.15 -4.90
CA TYR A 82 -13.97 -18.71 -5.34
C TYR A 82 -13.92 -20.25 -5.42
N ALA A 83 -12.86 -20.82 -5.99
CA ALA A 83 -12.67 -22.27 -6.04
C ALA A 83 -12.52 -22.88 -4.63
N LEU A 84 -11.80 -22.21 -3.72
CA LEU A 84 -11.69 -22.63 -2.32
C LEU A 84 -13.04 -22.62 -1.59
N ASN A 85 -13.86 -21.58 -1.80
CA ASN A 85 -15.19 -21.51 -1.22
C ASN A 85 -16.10 -22.62 -1.76
N LYS A 86 -16.07 -22.87 -3.08
CA LYS A 86 -16.83 -23.94 -3.74
C LYS A 86 -16.43 -25.35 -3.29
N ALA A 87 -15.21 -25.54 -2.78
CA ALA A 87 -14.76 -26.81 -2.23
C ALA A 87 -15.55 -27.25 -0.97
N GLY A 88 -16.41 -26.39 -0.40
CA GLY A 88 -17.31 -26.77 0.69
C GLY A 88 -16.60 -27.22 1.97
N ARG A 89 -15.36 -26.78 2.17
CA ARG A 89 -14.51 -27.19 3.28
C ARG A 89 -14.76 -26.31 4.52
N THR A 90 -14.68 -26.93 5.70
CA THR A 90 -14.58 -26.21 6.97
C THR A 90 -13.14 -25.77 7.24
N TRP A 91 -12.95 -24.51 7.59
CA TRP A 91 -11.63 -23.91 7.85
C TRP A 91 -11.42 -23.66 9.34
N THR A 92 -10.17 -23.72 9.79
CA THR A 92 -9.78 -23.34 11.16
C THR A 92 -9.85 -21.83 11.34
N THR A 93 -10.25 -21.38 12.53
CA THR A 93 -10.27 -19.96 12.90
C THR A 93 -8.90 -19.52 13.42
N LYS A 94 -8.43 -18.35 12.99
CA LYS A 94 -7.28 -17.62 13.56
C LYS A 94 -7.79 -16.26 14.05
N THR A 95 -7.49 -15.90 15.29
CA THR A 95 -8.03 -14.69 15.94
C THR A 95 -7.02 -13.57 16.15
N ASP A 96 -5.74 -13.91 16.36
CA ASP A 96 -4.71 -12.92 16.70
C ASP A 96 -3.96 -12.43 15.46
N ASP A 97 -2.88 -11.67 15.64
CA ASP A 97 -2.04 -11.15 14.56
C ASP A 97 -0.91 -12.11 14.12
N PHE A 98 0.02 -11.59 13.31
CA PHE A 98 1.24 -12.24 12.86
C PHE A 98 2.50 -11.45 13.25
N PHE A 99 2.47 -10.75 14.39
CA PHE A 99 3.64 -10.04 14.92
C PHE A 99 4.31 -10.78 16.08
N PRO A 100 5.65 -10.63 16.25
CA PRO A 100 6.59 -10.03 15.29
C PRO A 100 6.94 -10.98 14.14
N TYR A 101 7.22 -10.44 12.96
CA TYR A 101 7.72 -11.21 11.82
C TYR A 101 9.22 -11.51 11.96
N ALA A 102 9.62 -12.72 11.61
CA ALA A 102 11.00 -13.11 11.44
C ALA A 102 11.16 -14.05 10.24
N ASP A 103 12.18 -13.80 9.42
CA ASP A 103 12.48 -14.58 8.21
C ASP A 103 13.60 -15.61 8.40
N ARG A 104 14.32 -15.54 9.53
CA ARG A 104 15.43 -16.45 9.91
C ARG A 104 15.68 -16.45 11.44
N PRO A 105 16.42 -17.44 11.99
CA PRO A 105 16.55 -17.65 13.45
C PRO A 105 16.99 -16.46 14.33
N HIS A 106 17.54 -15.38 13.76
CA HIS A 106 17.87 -14.14 14.49
C HIS A 106 17.53 -12.87 13.65
N GLY A 107 16.59 -12.98 12.72
CA GLY A 107 16.17 -11.87 11.86
C GLY A 107 14.77 -11.39 12.21
N PHE A 108 14.57 -10.82 13.39
CA PHE A 108 13.28 -10.24 13.78
C PHE A 108 13.12 -8.84 13.22
N TRP A 109 12.01 -8.58 12.54
CA TRP A 109 11.74 -7.31 11.87
C TRP A 109 11.01 -6.37 12.82
N THR A 110 11.59 -6.08 13.97
CA THR A 110 11.00 -5.17 14.97
C THR A 110 11.63 -3.78 14.95
N GLY A 111 12.76 -3.60 14.27
CA GLY A 111 13.44 -2.30 14.17
C GLY A 111 12.60 -1.24 13.45
N TYR A 112 11.87 -1.63 12.40
CA TYR A 112 11.03 -0.69 11.63
C TYR A 112 9.85 -0.14 12.43
N PHE A 113 9.52 -0.72 13.60
CA PHE A 113 8.56 -0.13 14.52
C PHE A 113 9.00 1.26 15.00
N THR A 114 10.32 1.55 14.99
CA THR A 114 10.88 2.84 15.43
C THR A 114 11.64 3.60 14.35
N SER A 115 12.16 2.94 13.30
CA SER A 115 12.92 3.60 12.21
C SER A 115 12.24 4.87 11.69
N ARG A 116 13.02 5.94 11.47
CA ARG A 116 12.51 7.27 11.03
C ARG A 116 11.34 7.80 11.89
N PRO A 117 11.53 7.97 13.21
CA PRO A 117 10.44 8.37 14.12
C PRO A 117 9.86 9.75 13.81
N ALA A 118 10.66 10.67 13.25
CA ALA A 118 10.20 11.98 12.80
C ALA A 118 9.18 11.87 11.66
N LEU A 119 9.41 11.00 10.67
CA LEU A 119 8.47 10.76 9.58
C LEU A 119 7.19 10.08 10.08
N LYS A 120 7.31 9.09 10.98
CA LYS A 120 6.15 8.48 11.66
C LYS A 120 5.29 9.51 12.39
N ARG A 121 5.90 10.43 13.13
CA ARG A 121 5.18 11.53 13.78
C ARG A 121 4.52 12.44 12.75
N TYR A 122 5.23 12.78 11.67
CA TYR A 122 4.73 13.70 10.66
C TYR A 122 3.54 13.12 9.88
N GLU A 123 3.56 11.82 9.60
CA GLU A 123 2.43 11.05 9.07
C GLU A 123 1.20 11.17 9.99
N ARG A 124 1.34 10.96 11.30
CA ARG A 124 0.21 11.02 12.25
C ARG A 124 -0.38 12.42 12.34
N HIS A 125 0.49 13.42 12.37
CA HIS A 125 0.11 14.83 12.36
C HIS A 125 -0.63 15.21 11.07
N SER A 126 -0.09 14.79 9.92
CA SER A 126 -0.71 15.02 8.60
C SER A 126 -2.08 14.36 8.50
N ASN A 127 -2.24 13.14 9.02
CA ASN A 127 -3.53 12.47 9.04
C ASN A 127 -4.55 13.22 9.91
N ASN A 128 -4.14 13.75 11.08
CA ASN A 128 -5.02 14.56 11.91
C ASN A 128 -5.55 15.80 11.15
N ILE A 129 -4.65 16.53 10.47
CA ILE A 129 -5.02 17.66 9.63
C ILE A 129 -5.99 17.21 8.53
N LEU A 130 -5.72 16.09 7.85
CA LEU A 130 -6.60 15.55 6.82
C LEU A 130 -8.02 15.28 7.34
N GLN A 131 -8.16 14.71 8.54
CA GLN A 131 -9.48 14.46 9.13
C GLN A 131 -10.21 15.77 9.44
N ILE A 132 -9.53 16.75 10.04
CA ILE A 132 -10.09 18.08 10.32
C ILE A 132 -10.55 18.76 9.03
N THR A 133 -9.71 18.73 7.99
CA THR A 133 -10.03 19.30 6.68
C THR A 133 -11.26 18.66 6.06
N ARG A 134 -11.40 17.34 6.13
CA ARG A 134 -12.58 16.62 5.61
C ARG A 134 -13.86 17.00 6.36
N GLN A 135 -13.81 17.06 7.68
CA GLN A 135 -14.95 17.45 8.51
C GLN A 135 -15.37 18.90 8.22
N LEU A 136 -14.44 19.85 8.25
CA LEU A 136 -14.71 21.26 7.95
C LEU A 136 -15.22 21.48 6.53
N ASN A 137 -14.71 20.72 5.56
CA ASN A 137 -15.25 20.76 4.20
C ASN A 137 -16.68 20.22 4.13
N ALA A 138 -17.02 19.17 4.88
CA ALA A 138 -18.37 18.63 4.92
C ALA A 138 -19.37 19.65 5.49
N PHE A 139 -18.99 20.39 6.52
CA PHE A 139 -19.84 21.44 7.11
C PHE A 139 -19.95 22.68 6.24
N SER A 140 -18.84 23.15 5.66
CA SER A 140 -18.82 24.44 4.95
C SER A 140 -19.16 24.33 3.45
N ASN A 141 -19.17 23.11 2.90
CA ASN A 141 -19.17 22.85 1.46
C ASN A 141 -18.19 23.79 0.75
N SER A 142 -16.90 23.71 1.11
CA SER A 142 -15.88 24.66 0.64
C SER A 142 -15.69 24.66 -0.89
N GLN A 143 -16.20 23.64 -1.59
CA GLN A 143 -15.99 23.40 -3.03
C GLN A 143 -14.51 23.25 -3.43
N LEU A 144 -13.61 22.99 -2.48
CA LEU A 144 -12.18 22.78 -2.72
C LEU A 144 -11.79 21.30 -2.63
N ARG A 145 -12.61 20.42 -3.22
CA ARG A 145 -12.40 18.96 -3.13
C ARG A 145 -11.03 18.53 -3.66
N ASN A 146 -10.55 19.15 -4.73
CA ASN A 146 -9.23 18.85 -5.33
C ASN A 146 -8.08 19.11 -4.35
N SER A 147 -8.16 20.17 -3.53
CA SER A 147 -7.14 20.47 -2.53
C SER A 147 -7.08 19.43 -1.41
N ILE A 148 -8.21 18.76 -1.10
CA ILE A 148 -8.26 17.65 -0.12
C ILE A 148 -7.59 16.39 -0.70
N PHE A 149 -7.72 16.18 -2.02
CA PHE A 149 -7.12 15.01 -2.66
C PHE A 149 -5.59 15.04 -2.61
N VAL A 150 -4.95 16.20 -2.71
CA VAL A 150 -3.48 16.30 -2.61
C VAL A 150 -2.95 15.68 -1.31
N LEU A 151 -3.52 16.06 -0.16
CA LEU A 151 -3.13 15.47 1.13
C LEU A 151 -3.60 14.01 1.27
N SER A 152 -4.75 13.65 0.70
CA SER A 152 -5.24 12.27 0.72
C SER A 152 -4.34 11.31 -0.06
N GLU A 153 -3.85 11.73 -1.22
CA GLU A 153 -2.93 10.97 -2.07
C GLU A 153 -1.55 10.84 -1.41
N ALA A 154 -1.01 11.96 -0.90
CA ALA A 154 0.22 11.93 -0.09
C ALA A 154 0.07 10.96 1.09
N MET A 155 -1.09 10.96 1.75
CA MET A 155 -1.35 10.03 2.84
C MET A 155 -1.48 8.58 2.41
N GLY A 156 -2.09 8.31 1.26
CA GLY A 156 -2.11 6.98 0.68
C GLY A 156 -0.70 6.46 0.40
N VAL A 157 0.15 7.27 -0.23
CA VAL A 157 1.54 6.91 -0.54
C VAL A 157 2.36 6.65 0.71
N VAL A 158 2.22 7.47 1.77
CA VAL A 158 2.99 7.31 3.00
C VAL A 158 2.56 6.07 3.82
N GLN A 159 1.38 5.49 3.57
CA GLN A 159 1.04 4.18 4.13
C GLN A 159 1.72 2.99 3.43
N HIS A 160 2.47 3.22 2.34
CA HIS A 160 3.29 2.17 1.71
C HIS A 160 4.19 1.50 2.75
N HIS A 161 4.40 0.19 2.61
CA HIS A 161 5.12 -0.62 3.60
C HIS A 161 6.62 -0.30 3.70
N ASP A 162 7.17 0.52 2.79
CA ASP A 162 8.51 1.12 2.94
C ASP A 162 8.51 2.59 3.33
N ALA A 163 7.34 3.22 3.42
CA ALA A 163 7.22 4.64 3.75
C ALA A 163 7.12 4.87 5.26
N VAL A 164 5.93 4.76 5.85
CA VAL A 164 5.74 4.95 7.31
C VAL A 164 6.57 3.95 8.14
N SER A 165 6.93 2.79 7.59
CA SER A 165 7.84 1.82 8.22
C SER A 165 9.26 2.36 8.39
N GLY A 166 9.71 3.29 7.55
CA GLY A 166 11.05 3.85 7.57
C GLY A 166 12.12 2.93 6.98
N THR A 167 11.79 2.08 6.01
CA THR A 167 12.70 1.12 5.35
C THR A 167 13.15 1.53 3.94
N GLU A 168 12.74 2.71 3.49
CA GLU A 168 13.15 3.36 2.25
C GLU A 168 14.54 4.03 2.31
N LYS A 169 15.09 4.38 1.14
CA LYS A 169 16.31 5.22 1.04
C LYS A 169 16.06 6.66 1.49
N GLN A 170 17.11 7.37 1.88
CA GLN A 170 17.00 8.70 2.46
C GLN A 170 16.33 9.73 1.55
N GLU A 171 16.65 9.71 0.26
CA GLU A 171 16.03 10.58 -0.75
C GLU A 171 14.53 10.30 -0.93
N VAL A 172 14.09 9.05 -0.79
CA VAL A 172 12.68 8.66 -0.86
C VAL A 172 11.93 9.13 0.39
N ALA A 173 12.57 9.03 1.57
CA ALA A 173 12.02 9.58 2.81
C ALA A 173 11.79 11.10 2.73
N PHE A 174 12.69 11.83 2.06
CA PHE A 174 12.55 13.26 1.81
C PHE A 174 11.41 13.57 0.84
N ASP A 175 11.24 12.78 -0.23
CA ASP A 175 10.09 12.90 -1.14
C ASP A 175 8.75 12.69 -0.39
N TYR A 176 8.67 11.67 0.48
CA TYR A 176 7.49 11.46 1.32
C TYR A 176 7.18 12.66 2.22
N ALA A 177 8.18 13.19 2.92
CA ALA A 177 8.00 14.39 3.76
C ALA A 177 7.57 15.61 2.93
N GLN A 178 8.14 15.79 1.73
CA GLN A 178 7.76 16.88 0.82
C GLN A 178 6.29 16.76 0.38
N ARG A 179 5.83 15.56 -0.01
CA ARG A 179 4.43 15.32 -0.40
C ARG A 179 3.47 15.65 0.74
N LEU A 180 3.79 15.26 1.97
CA LEU A 180 3.00 15.60 3.16
C LEU A 180 2.91 17.11 3.36
N SER A 181 4.04 17.82 3.27
CA SER A 181 4.08 19.28 3.41
C SER A 181 3.20 19.98 2.38
N VAL A 182 3.33 19.61 1.11
CA VAL A 182 2.50 20.16 0.02
C VAL A 182 1.02 19.85 0.25
N GLY A 183 0.70 18.65 0.74
CA GLY A 183 -0.65 18.26 1.11
C GLY A 183 -1.22 19.12 2.24
N ILE A 184 -0.45 19.36 3.31
CA ILE A 184 -0.85 20.18 4.44
C ILE A 184 -1.14 21.62 4.00
N ASP A 185 -0.29 22.21 3.15
CA ASP A 185 -0.49 23.57 2.64
C ASP A 185 -1.81 23.70 1.87
N ASN A 186 -2.17 22.67 1.08
CA ASN A 186 -3.45 22.62 0.39
C ASN A 186 -4.62 22.43 1.36
N ALA A 187 -4.46 21.61 2.39
CA ALA A 187 -5.45 21.38 3.42
C ALA A 187 -5.75 22.67 4.23
N ILE A 188 -4.74 23.49 4.53
CA ILE A 188 -4.90 24.77 5.22
C ILE A 188 -5.77 25.74 4.41
N ARG A 189 -5.70 25.72 3.07
CA ARG A 189 -6.58 26.56 2.22
C ARG A 189 -8.04 26.16 2.36
N VAL A 190 -8.32 24.85 2.44
CA VAL A 190 -9.67 24.32 2.65
C VAL A 190 -10.19 24.69 4.04
N ILE A 191 -9.34 24.55 5.06
CA ILE A 191 -9.66 24.91 6.45
C ILE A 191 -10.01 26.41 6.53
N ASN A 192 -9.19 27.29 5.95
CA ASN A 192 -9.47 28.73 5.93
C ASN A 192 -10.77 29.07 5.24
N LYS A 193 -11.02 28.51 4.05
CA LYS A 193 -12.29 28.73 3.34
C LYS A 193 -13.50 28.21 4.12
N ALA A 194 -13.32 27.16 4.92
CA ALA A 194 -14.37 26.68 5.81
C ALA A 194 -14.63 27.67 6.94
N PHE A 195 -13.59 28.17 7.62
CA PHE A 195 -13.74 29.20 8.65
C PHE A 195 -14.36 30.50 8.10
N ASP A 196 -13.96 30.96 6.92
CA ASP A 196 -14.56 32.14 6.27
C ASP A 196 -16.08 32.02 6.04
N LYS A 197 -16.57 30.78 5.93
CA LYS A 197 -18.00 30.49 5.76
C LYS A 197 -18.73 30.25 7.08
N LEU A 198 -18.05 29.64 8.05
CA LEU A 198 -18.65 29.17 9.30
C LEU A 198 -18.59 30.20 10.43
N LEU A 199 -17.60 31.10 10.41
CA LEU A 199 -17.44 32.10 11.47
C LEU A 199 -18.35 33.32 11.24
N PRO A 200 -18.94 33.88 12.32
CA PRO A 200 -19.77 35.08 12.24
C PRO A 200 -18.97 36.29 11.76
N LYS A 201 -19.41 36.92 10.66
CA LYS A 201 -18.75 38.10 10.07
C LYS A 201 -19.17 39.42 10.73
N ASP A 202 -20.20 39.37 11.55
CA ASP A 202 -20.83 40.53 12.17
C ASP A 202 -20.12 40.95 13.47
N THR A 203 -19.02 40.27 13.81
CA THR A 203 -18.14 40.60 14.93
C THR A 203 -17.19 41.75 14.56
N GLN A 204 -16.83 42.59 15.54
CA GLN A 204 -15.87 43.69 15.36
C GLN A 204 -14.68 43.48 16.31
N PRO A 205 -13.47 43.17 15.79
CA PRO A 205 -13.15 42.95 14.38
C PRO A 205 -13.69 41.62 13.85
N ALA A 206 -13.95 41.55 12.54
CA ALA A 206 -14.30 40.29 11.90
C ALA A 206 -13.14 39.29 12.00
N PRO A 207 -13.41 37.96 12.02
CA PRO A 207 -12.36 36.97 12.16
C PRO A 207 -11.41 37.01 10.97
N GLY A 208 -10.11 37.13 11.24
CA GLY A 208 -9.07 37.09 10.21
C GLY A 208 -8.78 35.68 9.69
N PRO A 209 -7.84 35.53 8.74
CA PRO A 209 -7.35 34.23 8.30
C PRO A 209 -6.82 33.41 9.47
N GLN A 210 -7.09 32.12 9.45
CA GLN A 210 -6.64 31.16 10.46
C GLN A 210 -5.30 30.56 10.05
N PHE A 211 -4.35 30.58 10.98
CA PHE A 211 -3.00 30.05 10.75
C PHE A 211 -2.78 28.80 11.59
N LEU A 212 -2.19 27.76 10.97
CA LEU A 212 -1.81 26.56 11.68
C LEU A 212 -0.30 26.58 11.93
N CYS A 213 0.09 26.63 13.21
CA CYS A 213 1.50 26.60 13.60
C CYS A 213 2.04 25.17 13.63
N GLN A 214 2.74 24.81 12.55
CA GLN A 214 3.22 23.44 12.29
C GLN A 214 4.46 23.04 13.10
N VAL A 215 5.21 24.03 13.61
CA VAL A 215 6.55 23.85 14.21
C VAL A 215 6.59 24.23 15.69
N THR A 216 5.45 24.08 16.39
CA THR A 216 5.36 24.34 17.84
C THR A 216 6.25 23.42 18.68
N ASN A 217 6.66 22.27 18.13
CA ASN A 217 7.62 21.36 18.78
C ASN A 217 9.02 21.95 18.95
N ILE A 218 9.36 22.99 18.18
CA ILE A 218 10.59 23.78 18.33
C ILE A 218 10.29 25.19 18.87
N SER A 219 9.13 25.37 19.51
CA SER A 219 8.65 26.65 20.07
C SER A 219 8.50 27.77 19.03
N GLU A 220 8.19 27.41 17.78
CA GLU A 220 8.01 28.38 16.70
C GLU A 220 6.55 28.45 16.23
N CYS A 221 6.05 29.68 16.09
CA CYS A 221 4.74 30.02 15.56
C CYS A 221 4.78 31.49 15.10
N LEU A 222 5.23 31.72 13.87
CA LEU A 222 5.45 33.07 13.31
C LEU A 222 4.29 34.06 13.55
N PRO A 223 3.00 33.67 13.41
CA PRO A 223 1.89 34.61 13.64
C PRO A 223 1.79 35.17 15.07
N VAL A 224 2.40 34.52 16.07
CA VAL A 224 2.31 34.92 17.48
C VAL A 224 3.66 35.28 18.12
N GLN A 225 4.78 35.15 17.40
CA GLN A 225 6.12 35.37 17.98
C GLN A 225 6.33 36.78 18.54
N ASP A 226 5.75 37.80 17.89
CA ASP A 226 5.87 39.20 18.30
C ASP A 226 4.59 39.75 18.98
N GLN A 227 3.63 38.87 19.32
CA GLN A 227 2.38 39.30 19.92
C GLN A 227 2.42 39.24 21.46
N THR A 228 2.12 40.36 22.11
CA THR A 228 2.05 40.48 23.57
C THR A 228 0.78 39.88 24.17
N ARG A 229 -0.24 39.58 23.35
CA ARG A 229 -1.48 38.88 23.71
C ARG A 229 -1.92 37.98 22.56
N VAL A 230 -2.17 36.71 22.85
CA VAL A 230 -2.81 35.78 21.92
C VAL A 230 -4.22 35.54 22.43
N THR A 231 -5.24 35.90 21.65
CA THR A 231 -6.62 35.46 21.92
C THR A 231 -6.73 33.99 21.53
N THR A 232 -6.90 33.12 22.54
CA THR A 232 -7.22 31.69 22.39
C THR A 232 -8.66 31.47 22.00
#